data_AF-A0A0F2SEZ4-F1
#
_entry.id   AF-A0A0F2SEZ4-F1
#
_cell.length_a   1.000
_cell.length_b   1.000
_cell.length_c   1.000
_cell.angle_alpha   90.00
_cell.angle_beta   90.00
_cell.angle_gamma   90.00
#
_symmetry.space_group_name_H-M   'P 1'
#
loop_
_entity.id
_entity.type
_entity.pdbx_description
1 polymer ?
#
loop_
_entity_poly.entity_id
_entity_poly.type
_entity_poly.pdbx_seq_one_letter_code
_entity_poly.pdbx_strand_id
1 'polypeptide(L)'
;MPTICMFRGIKIYLNYLEHQPPHFHAEYGEYECSISINDIELLSGQMPNKQLKMIFGWAALHQDELQEEWYLAQTHKELFPIEPLK
;
A
#
# COMPACT_ATOMS: atom_id res chain seq x y z
N MET A 1 11.67 2.48 4.14
CA MET A 1 10.27 2.33 3.72
C MET A 1 9.37 2.77 4.86
N PRO A 2 8.76 3.96 4.80
CA PRO A 2 7.83 4.42 5.83
C PRO A 2 6.55 3.59 5.77
N THR A 3 6.09 3.16 6.95
CA THR A 3 4.78 2.55 7.09
C THR A 3 3.73 3.65 7.12
N ILE A 4 2.76 3.57 6.21
CA ILE A 4 1.67 4.55 6.10
C ILE A 4 0.37 4.03 6.72
N CYS A 5 0.23 2.71 6.93
CA CYS A 5 -0.95 2.17 7.58
C CYS A 5 -0.68 0.79 8.20
N MET A 6 -1.41 0.45 9.27
CA MET A 6 -1.44 -0.90 9.82
C MET A 6 -2.85 -1.26 10.28
N PHE A 7 -3.37 -2.42 9.87
CA PHE A 7 -4.64 -2.94 10.36
C PHE A 7 -4.70 -4.47 10.27
N ARG A 8 -5.32 -5.12 11.27
CA ARG A 8 -5.56 -6.58 11.25
C ARG A 8 -4.30 -7.42 10.97
N GLY A 9 -3.13 -6.94 11.41
CA GLY A 9 -1.83 -7.58 11.18
C GLY A 9 -1.20 -7.33 9.81
N ILE A 10 -1.87 -6.57 8.93
CA ILE A 10 -1.36 -6.12 7.63
C ILE A 10 -0.63 -4.80 7.85
N LYS A 11 0.60 -4.72 7.34
CA LYS A 11 1.42 -3.50 7.34
C LYS A 11 1.51 -2.98 5.91
N ILE A 12 1.23 -1.70 5.69
CA ILE A 12 1.26 -1.04 4.39
C ILE A 12 2.35 0.02 4.39
N TYR A 13 3.21 0.01 3.38
CA TYR A 13 4.33 0.93 3.25
C TYR A 13 4.61 1.32 1.80
N LEU A 14 5.33 2.43 1.67
CA LEU A 14 5.87 2.91 0.42
C LEU A 14 7.41 2.85 0.44
N ASN A 15 8.01 2.69 -0.73
CA ASN A 15 9.45 2.72 -0.91
C ASN A 15 9.86 3.97 -1.69
N TYR A 16 10.70 4.81 -1.10
CA TYR A 16 11.19 6.03 -1.74
C TYR A 16 12.05 5.78 -2.98
N LEU A 17 12.64 4.58 -3.10
CA LEU A 17 13.53 4.21 -4.20
C LEU A 17 12.79 3.56 -5.36
N GLU A 18 11.47 3.42 -5.29
CA GLU A 18 10.68 2.79 -6.33
C GLU A 18 10.26 3.76 -7.44
N HIS A 19 9.95 3.15 -8.58
CA HIS A 19 9.57 3.83 -9.81
C HIS A 19 8.18 3.37 -10.26
N GLN A 20 7.72 3.94 -11.38
CA GLN A 20 6.42 3.62 -11.97
C GLN A 20 6.24 2.11 -12.25
N PRO A 21 4.99 1.60 -12.21
CA PRO A 21 3.74 2.31 -11.94
C PRO A 21 3.52 2.67 -10.46
N PRO A 22 2.59 3.57 -10.11
CA PRO A 22 2.20 3.83 -8.73
C PRO A 22 1.75 2.56 -8.01
N HIS A 23 2.44 2.20 -6.92
CA HIS A 23 2.12 1.02 -6.14
C HIS A 23 2.48 1.20 -4.66
N PHE A 24 1.88 0.38 -3.80
CA PHE A 24 2.30 0.23 -2.41
C PHE A 24 2.57 -1.24 -2.10
N HIS A 25 3.28 -1.48 -1.00
CA HIS A 25 3.56 -2.83 -0.53
C HIS A 25 2.75 -3.16 0.70
N ALA A 26 2.41 -4.44 0.84
CA ALA A 26 1.71 -4.98 1.99
C ALA A 26 2.44 -6.22 2.51
N GLU A 27 2.66 -6.27 3.82
CA GLU A 27 3.23 -7.40 4.56
C GLU A 27 2.17 -7.99 5.52
N TYR A 28 2.09 -9.32 5.60
CA TYR A 28 1.29 -10.05 6.59
C TYR A 28 1.98 -11.37 6.97
N GLY A 29 2.63 -11.41 8.15
CA GLY A 29 3.41 -12.56 8.56
C GLY A 29 4.58 -12.82 7.62
N GLU A 30 4.58 -13.96 6.94
CA GLU A 30 5.58 -14.35 5.92
C GLU A 30 5.21 -13.95 4.49
N TYR A 31 4.02 -13.36 4.30
CA TYR A 31 3.51 -12.94 3.01
C TYR A 31 3.84 -11.48 2.73
N GLU A 32 4.23 -11.19 1.49
CA GLU A 32 4.53 -9.85 0.99
C GLU A 32 4.01 -9.72 -0.44
N CYS A 33 3.39 -8.58 -0.74
CA CYS A 33 2.97 -8.26 -2.10
C CYS A 33 3.00 -6.77 -2.41
N SER A 34 3.00 -6.44 -3.70
CA SER A 34 2.82 -5.07 -4.19
C SER A 34 1.49 -4.93 -4.93
N ILE A 35 0.81 -3.80 -4.72
CA ILE A 35 -0.52 -3.51 -5.26
C ILE A 35 -0.49 -2.22 -6.08
N SER A 36 -1.00 -2.24 -7.31
CA SER A 36 -1.21 -1.06 -8.13
C SER A 36 -2.17 -0.10 -7.44
N ILE A 37 -1.78 1.17 -7.28
CA ILE A 37 -2.68 2.20 -6.74
C ILE A 37 -3.75 2.56 -7.79
N ASN A 38 -3.41 2.54 -9.07
CA ASN A 38 -4.33 2.95 -10.14
C ASN A 38 -5.44 1.92 -10.35
N ASP A 39 -5.06 0.64 -10.46
CA ASP A 39 -5.96 -0.43 -10.89
C ASP A 39 -6.44 -1.31 -9.72
N ILE A 40 -5.85 -1.12 -8.53
CA ILE A 40 -6.14 -1.90 -7.30
C ILE A 40 -6.00 -3.40 -7.59
N GLU A 41 -4.87 -3.75 -8.19
CA GLU A 41 -4.53 -5.12 -8.59
C GLU A 41 -3.19 -5.56 -8.01
N LEU A 42 -3.03 -6.87 -7.84
CA LEU A 42 -1.78 -7.48 -7.41
C LEU A 42 -0.75 -7.40 -8.55
N LEU A 43 0.35 -6.69 -8.31
CA LEU A 43 1.45 -6.59 -9.29
C LEU A 43 2.48 -7.70 -9.10
N SER A 44 2.87 -7.98 -7.85
CA SER A 44 3.85 -9.01 -7.53
C SER A 44 3.69 -9.56 -6.11
N GLY A 45 4.35 -10.68 -5.85
CA GLY A 45 4.35 -11.33 -4.54
C GLY A 45 3.11 -12.19 -4.30
N GLN A 46 2.85 -12.49 -3.03
CA GLN A 46 1.79 -13.40 -2.62
C GLN A 46 1.13 -12.89 -1.34
N MET A 47 -0.18 -13.06 -1.25
CA MET A 47 -0.96 -12.67 -0.09
C MET A 47 -2.15 -13.62 0.04
N PRO A 48 -2.53 -14.08 1.24
CA PRO A 48 -3.70 -14.93 1.37
C PRO A 48 -4.96 -14.16 0.96
N ASN A 49 -5.89 -14.86 0.29
CA ASN A 49 -7.08 -14.25 -0.32
C ASN A 49 -7.90 -13.35 0.61
N LYS A 50 -7.95 -13.67 1.91
CA LYS A 50 -8.69 -12.88 2.90
C LYS A 50 -8.03 -11.51 3.12
N GLN A 51 -6.72 -11.48 3.28
CA GLN A 51 -5.91 -10.27 3.46
C GLN A 51 -5.90 -9.45 2.18
N LEU A 52 -5.73 -10.08 1.02
CA LEU A 52 -5.75 -9.40 -0.27
C LEU A 52 -7.07 -8.65 -0.50
N LYS A 53 -8.21 -9.27 -0.17
CA LYS A 53 -9.53 -8.60 -0.23
C LYS A 53 -9.64 -7.39 0.70
N MET A 54 -9.07 -7.48 1.92
CA MET A 54 -9.04 -6.35 2.85
C MET A 54 -8.17 -5.21 2.32
N ILE A 55 -7.00 -5.55 1.76
CA ILE A 55 -6.09 -4.58 1.14
C ILE A 55 -6.75 -3.87 -0.03
N PHE A 56 -7.42 -4.60 -0.92
CA PHE A 56 -8.15 -3.99 -2.05
C PHE A 56 -9.30 -3.09 -1.59
N GLY A 57 -10.08 -3.53 -0.60
CA GLY A 57 -11.15 -2.70 -0.03
C GLY A 57 -10.61 -1.42 0.61
N TRP A 58 -9.50 -1.51 1.35
CA TRP A 58 -8.83 -0.36 1.93
C TRP A 58 -8.26 0.57 0.85
N ALA A 59 -7.55 0.03 -0.15
CA ALA A 59 -6.98 0.81 -1.24
C ALA A 59 -8.05 1.56 -2.04
N ALA A 60 -9.21 0.94 -2.27
CA ALA A 60 -10.33 1.59 -2.94
C ALA A 60 -10.94 2.76 -2.13
N LEU A 61 -10.93 2.67 -0.80
CA LEU A 61 -11.43 3.75 0.07
C LEU A 61 -10.45 4.92 0.18
N HIS A 62 -9.16 4.66 0.02
CA HIS A 62 -8.07 5.60 0.25
C HIS A 62 -7.25 5.88 -1.03
N GLN A 63 -7.84 5.70 -2.21
CA GLN A 63 -7.11 5.76 -3.48
C GLN A 63 -6.49 7.14 -3.71
N ASP A 64 -7.22 8.22 -3.39
CA ASP A 64 -6.71 9.59 -3.54
C ASP A 64 -5.55 9.87 -2.57
N GLU A 65 -5.67 9.48 -1.30
CA GLU A 65 -4.60 9.59 -0.30
C GLU A 65 -3.36 8.80 -0.73
N LEU A 66 -3.53 7.59 -1.27
CA LEU A 66 -2.43 6.78 -1.80
C LEU A 66 -1.70 7.45 -2.96
N GLN A 67 -2.42 8.16 -3.85
CA GLN A 67 -1.79 8.90 -4.95
C GLN A 67 -0.97 10.08 -4.41
N GLU A 68 -1.48 10.79 -3.40
CA GLU A 68 -0.75 11.88 -2.75
C GLU A 68 0.51 11.35 -2.05
N GLU A 69 0.41 10.27 -1.27
CA GLU A 69 1.54 9.64 -0.60
C GLU A 69 2.57 9.10 -1.61
N TRP A 70 2.14 8.54 -2.74
CA TRP A 70 3.03 8.12 -3.82
C TRP A 70 3.79 9.31 -4.43
N TYR A 71 3.13 10.46 -4.60
CA TYR A 71 3.79 11.68 -5.07
C TYR A 71 4.81 12.22 -4.06
N LEU A 72 4.47 12.22 -2.77
CA LEU A 72 5.41 12.59 -1.70
C LEU A 72 6.61 11.64 -1.67
N ALA A 73 6.39 10.33 -1.84
CA ALA A 73 7.44 9.33 -1.88
C ALA A 73 8.42 9.58 -3.04
N GLN A 74 7.92 9.77 -4.26
CA GLN A 74 8.77 10.07 -5.42
C GLN A 74 9.58 11.36 -5.25
N THR A 75 9.02 12.36 -4.57
CA THR A 75 9.68 13.64 -4.30
C THR A 75 10.53 13.65 -3.03
N HIS A 76 10.75 12.48 -2.42
CA HIS A 76 11.56 12.30 -1.20
C HIS A 76 11.10 13.19 -0.04
N LYS A 77 9.79 13.39 0.07
CA LYS A 77 9.15 14.13 1.16
C LYS A 77 8.72 13.19 2.29
N GLU A 78 8.41 13.79 3.43
CA GLU A 78 7.76 13.09 4.54
C GLU A 78 6.44 12.48 4.08
N LEU A 79 6.17 11.25 4.51
CA LEU A 79 4.91 10.54 4.26
C LEU A 79 4.03 10.62 5.50
N PHE A 80 2.73 10.61 5.28
CA PHE A 80 1.74 10.71 6.35
C PHE A 80 0.96 9.40 6.50
N PRO A 81 0.49 9.09 7.72
CA PRO A 81 -0.32 7.91 7.95
C PRO A 81 -1.71 8.07 7.31
N ILE A 82 -2.20 6.99 6.71
CA ILE A 82 -3.56 6.85 6.19
C ILE A 82 -4.39 6.03 7.19
N GLU A 83 -5.63 6.43 7.41
CA GLU A 83 -6.53 5.78 8.36
C GLU A 83 -6.71 4.28 8.06
N PRO A 84 -6.76 3.42 9.10
CA PRO A 84 -6.91 1.98 8.94
C PRO A 84 -8.34 1.58 8.56
N LEU A 85 -8.45 0.43 7.89
CA LEU A 85 -9.74 -0.21 7.64
C LEU A 85 -10.41 -0.60 8.98
N LYS A 86 -11.56 0.01 9.27
CA LYS A 86 -12.37 -0.26 10.48
C LYS A 86 -12.91 -1.69 10.52
#